data_AF-A0A1G3UYQ1-F1
#
_entry.id   AF-A0A1G3UYQ1-F1
#
_cell.length_a   1.000
_cell.length_b   1.000
_cell.length_c   1.000
_cell.angle_alpha   90.00
_cell.angle_beta   90.00
_cell.angle_gamma   90.00
#
_symmetry.space_group_name_H-M   'P 1'
#
loop_
_entity.id
_entity.type
_entity.pdbx_description
1 polymer ?
#
loop_
_entity_poly.entity_id
_entity_poly.type
_entity_poly.pdbx_seq_one_letter_code
_entity_poly.pdbx_strand_id
1 'polypeptide(L)'
;ANTLSISEKQQIVYRTKNREISEFDAMFITKDKELYFVEMTLVKSVLKLRKRLRKKKALLEIIFPNYVIKALIILNDGATGARQFPSYCNVWFTEEFSAKAVLEYIVDTDSKKLLPKKRPKSPKMIEAHTLKLYPFRYYNTISWITKSLRAHKKYILDMNFLMSEKVQRYHDLYNKFYIGYIDAVEIRDELALDSNYKDDHRVVVAIEKKHSEEIVLTYYVQQARKNLYLYSYDDNGKIVKEKKDPYGITITEVYHISKMMGEEYKLNISNLHTIKKLLQERTLTEN
;
A
#
# COMPACT_ATOMS: atom_id res chain seq x y z
N ALA A 1 -12.13 -0.14 -17.39
CA ALA A 1 -12.69 0.61 -16.24
C ALA A 1 -11.94 0.20 -14.98
N ASN A 2 -11.78 1.07 -13.99
CA ASN A 2 -11.28 0.64 -12.68
C ASN A 2 -12.44 -0.06 -11.97
N THR A 3 -12.29 -1.35 -11.72
CA THR A 3 -13.39 -2.18 -11.24
C THR A 3 -12.88 -3.15 -10.20
N LEU A 4 -13.73 -3.45 -9.22
CA LEU A 4 -13.63 -4.71 -8.52
C LEU A 4 -14.00 -5.83 -9.48
N SER A 5 -13.22 -6.89 -9.49
CA SER A 5 -13.44 -8.07 -10.33
C SER A 5 -12.94 -9.31 -9.60
N ILE A 6 -13.35 -10.49 -10.06
CA ILE A 6 -12.77 -11.74 -9.59
C ILE A 6 -11.52 -12.05 -10.44
N SER A 7 -10.40 -12.34 -9.79
CA SER A 7 -9.16 -12.76 -10.46
C SER A 7 -9.21 -14.23 -10.85
N GLU A 8 -8.23 -14.68 -11.65
CA GLU A 8 -8.08 -16.10 -11.99
C GLU A 8 -7.85 -16.99 -10.76
N LYS A 9 -7.30 -16.41 -9.69
CA LYS A 9 -7.14 -17.06 -8.37
C LYS A 9 -8.41 -17.07 -7.54
N GLN A 10 -9.55 -16.68 -8.12
CA GLN A 10 -10.85 -16.58 -7.46
C GLN A 10 -10.91 -15.61 -6.28
N GLN A 11 -9.97 -14.66 -6.21
CA GLN A 11 -9.98 -13.59 -5.22
C GLN A 11 -10.66 -12.34 -5.77
N ILE A 12 -11.21 -11.51 -4.88
CA ILE A 12 -11.73 -10.20 -5.25
C ILE A 12 -10.53 -9.27 -5.42
N VAL A 13 -10.36 -8.65 -6.58
CA VAL A 13 -9.24 -7.74 -6.85
C VAL A 13 -9.73 -6.38 -7.30
N TYR A 14 -9.04 -5.33 -6.88
CA TYR A 14 -9.20 -4.01 -7.47
C TYR A 14 -8.15 -3.82 -8.56
N ARG A 15 -8.63 -3.69 -9.80
CA ARG A 15 -7.78 -3.50 -10.98
C ARG A 15 -7.80 -2.06 -11.45
N THR A 16 -6.62 -1.51 -11.67
CA THR A 16 -6.44 -0.42 -12.64
C THR A 16 -6.23 -1.02 -14.02
N LYS A 17 -6.35 -0.21 -15.08
CA LYS A 17 -6.32 -0.63 -16.49
C LYS A 17 -5.46 -1.88 -16.78
N ASN A 18 -4.23 -1.95 -16.27
CA ASN A 18 -3.30 -3.05 -16.54
C ASN A 18 -2.70 -3.71 -15.28
N ARG A 19 -3.12 -3.35 -14.05
CA ARG A 19 -2.47 -3.82 -12.80
C ARG A 19 -3.46 -4.01 -11.66
N GLU A 20 -3.31 -5.11 -10.95
CA GLU A 20 -3.97 -5.37 -9.67
C GLU A 20 -3.27 -4.56 -8.57
N ILE A 21 -4.05 -3.83 -7.76
CA ILE A 21 -3.51 -2.96 -6.70
C ILE A 21 -3.82 -3.54 -5.31
N SER A 22 -4.88 -4.34 -5.22
CA SER A 22 -5.23 -5.04 -4.00
C SER A 22 -6.05 -6.28 -4.31
N GLU A 23 -5.99 -7.24 -3.39
CA GLU A 23 -6.69 -8.52 -3.41
C GLU A 23 -7.45 -8.69 -2.08
N PHE A 24 -8.55 -9.42 -2.06
CA PHE A 24 -9.34 -9.71 -0.87
C PHE A 24 -9.86 -11.15 -0.99
N ASP A 25 -9.78 -11.92 0.10
CA ASP A 25 -10.23 -13.32 0.09
C ASP A 25 -11.75 -13.40 0.05
N ALA A 26 -12.43 -12.52 0.80
CA ALA A 26 -13.86 -12.30 0.69
C ALA A 26 -14.23 -10.87 1.08
N MET A 27 -15.44 -10.47 0.71
CA MET A 27 -16.04 -9.21 1.13
C MET A 27 -17.52 -9.41 1.40
N PHE A 28 -18.03 -8.73 2.43
CA PHE A 28 -19.45 -8.78 2.76
C PHE A 28 -19.90 -7.42 3.31
N ILE A 29 -21.14 -7.04 3.02
CA ILE A 29 -21.63 -5.69 3.24
C ILE A 29 -22.97 -5.75 3.98
N THR A 30 -23.16 -4.84 4.92
CA THR A 30 -24.37 -4.75 5.74
C THR A 30 -25.28 -3.61 5.29
N LYS A 31 -26.54 -3.66 5.71
CA LYS A 31 -27.52 -2.56 5.54
C LYS A 31 -27.11 -1.30 6.28
N ASP A 32 -26.33 -1.44 7.35
CA ASP A 32 -25.87 -0.35 8.21
C ASP A 32 -24.64 0.38 7.64
N LYS A 33 -24.39 0.23 6.33
CA LYS A 33 -23.24 0.80 5.61
C LYS A 33 -21.90 0.36 6.20
N GLU A 34 -21.80 -0.89 6.66
CA GLU A 34 -20.53 -1.48 7.05
C GLU A 34 -20.05 -2.42 5.95
N LEU A 35 -18.79 -2.28 5.57
CA LEU A 35 -18.13 -3.17 4.60
C LEU A 35 -17.01 -3.90 5.30
N TYR A 36 -17.13 -5.22 5.32
CA TYR A 36 -16.13 -6.11 5.87
C TYR A 36 -15.33 -6.74 4.74
N PHE A 37 -14.01 -6.57 4.77
CA PHE A 37 -13.12 -7.40 3.96
C PHE A 37 -12.51 -8.50 4.82
N VAL A 38 -12.33 -9.68 4.22
CA VAL A 38 -11.80 -10.86 4.90
C VAL A 38 -10.37 -11.08 4.45
N GLU A 39 -9.53 -11.42 5.42
CA GLU A 39 -8.15 -11.79 5.21
C GLU A 39 -7.84 -13.07 5.98
N MET A 40 -7.35 -14.09 5.28
CA MET A 40 -6.98 -15.37 5.88
C MET A 40 -5.46 -15.55 5.80
N THR A 41 -4.83 -16.03 6.87
CA THR A 41 -3.40 -16.37 6.84
C THR A 41 -3.06 -17.56 7.73
N LEU A 42 -2.22 -18.45 7.21
CA LEU A 42 -1.62 -19.56 7.95
C LEU A 42 -0.32 -19.15 8.67
N VAL A 43 0.20 -17.94 8.38
CA VAL A 43 1.45 -17.45 8.95
C VAL A 43 1.26 -17.06 10.43
N LYS A 44 2.13 -17.58 11.30
CA LYS A 44 2.07 -17.32 12.75
C LYS A 44 2.36 -15.88 13.16
N SER A 45 3.21 -15.15 12.42
CA SER A 45 3.50 -13.74 12.68
C SER A 45 2.68 -12.81 11.80
N VAL A 46 1.92 -11.90 12.42
CA VAL A 46 1.00 -10.99 11.69
C VAL A 46 1.58 -9.60 11.40
N LEU A 47 2.87 -9.37 11.66
CA LEU A 47 3.46 -8.02 11.54
C LEU A 47 3.41 -7.47 10.09
N LYS A 48 3.71 -8.31 9.10
CA LYS A 48 3.58 -7.96 7.67
C LYS A 48 2.11 -7.81 7.25
N LEU A 49 1.20 -8.54 7.90
CA LEU A 49 -0.23 -8.47 7.62
C LEU A 49 -0.78 -7.08 7.91
N ARG A 50 -0.39 -6.47 9.03
CA ARG A 50 -0.85 -5.12 9.44
C ARG A 50 -0.63 -4.08 8.33
N LYS A 51 0.54 -4.08 7.69
CA LYS A 51 0.85 -3.17 6.57
C LYS A 51 -0.11 -3.39 5.38
N ARG A 52 -0.41 -4.64 5.08
CA ARG A 52 -1.33 -5.03 4.00
C ARG A 52 -2.77 -4.62 4.31
N LEU A 53 -3.21 -4.79 5.57
CA LEU A 53 -4.54 -4.39 6.04
C LEU A 53 -4.75 -2.87 5.96
N ARG A 54 -3.74 -2.07 6.30
CA ARG A 54 -3.82 -0.60 6.21
C ARG A 54 -4.10 -0.15 4.76
N LYS A 55 -3.35 -0.68 3.79
CA LYS A 55 -3.56 -0.40 2.36
C LYS A 55 -4.94 -0.83 1.87
N LYS A 56 -5.37 -2.03 2.27
CA LYS A 56 -6.68 -2.59 1.92
C LYS A 56 -7.81 -1.70 2.44
N LYS A 57 -7.74 -1.28 3.70
CA LYS A 57 -8.68 -0.32 4.30
C LYS A 57 -8.70 1.00 3.55
N ALA A 58 -7.54 1.63 3.35
CA ALA A 58 -7.43 2.92 2.69
C ALA A 58 -8.02 2.89 1.26
N LEU A 59 -7.76 1.83 0.49
CA LEU A 59 -8.38 1.65 -0.83
C LEU A 59 -9.91 1.60 -0.73
N LEU A 60 -10.44 0.79 0.19
CA LEU A 60 -11.88 0.62 0.36
C LEU A 60 -12.56 1.92 0.82
N GLU A 61 -11.93 2.70 1.70
CA GLU A 61 -12.44 4.02 2.12
C GLU A 61 -12.47 5.04 0.97
N ILE A 62 -11.64 4.86 -0.05
CA ILE A 62 -11.64 5.71 -1.25
C ILE A 62 -12.76 5.32 -2.20
N ILE A 63 -12.96 4.01 -2.44
CA ILE A 63 -13.95 3.53 -3.42
C ILE A 63 -15.36 3.36 -2.83
N PHE A 64 -15.48 3.30 -1.50
CA PHE A 64 -16.73 3.23 -0.74
C PHE A 64 -16.76 4.29 0.38
N PRO A 65 -16.70 5.59 0.05
CA PRO A 65 -16.57 6.67 1.03
C PRO A 65 -17.72 6.77 2.03
N ASN A 66 -18.88 6.19 1.71
CA ASN A 66 -20.07 6.20 2.57
C ASN A 66 -20.17 4.97 3.48
N TYR A 67 -19.14 4.10 3.50
CA TYR A 67 -19.13 2.88 4.28
C TYR A 67 -18.07 2.92 5.36
N VAL A 68 -18.40 2.37 6.53
CA VAL A 68 -17.43 2.09 7.59
C VAL A 68 -16.69 0.81 7.21
N ILE A 69 -15.38 0.91 7.00
CA ILE A 69 -14.55 -0.23 6.59
C ILE A 69 -14.07 -0.98 7.82
N LYS A 70 -14.41 -2.27 7.88
CA LYS A 70 -13.99 -3.22 8.91
C LYS A 70 -13.26 -4.41 8.26
N ALA A 71 -12.52 -5.15 9.06
CA ALA A 71 -11.83 -6.36 8.62
C ALA A 71 -12.21 -7.54 9.50
N LEU A 72 -12.35 -8.71 8.88
CA LEU A 72 -12.39 -10.01 9.55
C LEU A 72 -11.08 -10.75 9.23
N ILE A 73 -10.28 -11.00 10.24
CA ILE A 73 -8.96 -11.65 10.12
C ILE A 73 -9.09 -13.07 10.65
N ILE A 74 -8.87 -14.05 9.79
CA ILE A 74 -8.91 -15.46 10.15
C ILE A 74 -7.47 -15.95 10.34
N LEU A 75 -7.15 -16.41 11.54
CA LEU A 75 -5.82 -16.86 11.95
C LEU A 75 -5.86 -18.26 12.53
N ASN A 76 -4.76 -19.00 12.39
CA ASN A 76 -4.59 -20.23 13.15
C ASN A 76 -4.33 -19.92 14.63
N ASP A 77 -4.74 -20.84 15.50
CA ASP A 77 -4.40 -20.79 16.91
C ASP A 77 -2.86 -20.76 17.11
N GLY A 78 -2.42 -20.05 18.14
CA GLY A 78 -1.00 -19.78 18.39
C GLY A 78 -0.37 -18.68 17.51
N ALA A 79 -1.15 -17.98 16.67
CA ALA A 79 -0.65 -16.80 15.96
C ALA A 79 -0.30 -15.67 16.93
N THR A 80 0.90 -15.09 16.78
CA THR A 80 1.42 -14.03 17.65
C THR A 80 1.19 -12.64 17.07
N GLY A 81 0.99 -11.65 17.94
CA GLY A 81 0.81 -10.25 17.54
C GLY A 81 -0.63 -9.85 17.19
N ALA A 82 -1.61 -10.76 17.34
CA ALA A 82 -3.02 -10.46 17.06
C ALA A 82 -3.59 -9.31 17.92
N ARG A 83 -3.10 -9.14 19.15
CA ARG A 83 -3.49 -8.02 20.03
C ARG A 83 -3.07 -6.64 19.51
N GLN A 84 -2.15 -6.59 18.53
CA GLN A 84 -1.66 -5.34 17.95
C GLN A 84 -2.45 -4.92 16.70
N PHE A 85 -3.51 -5.64 16.34
CA PHE A 85 -4.36 -5.21 15.23
C PHE A 85 -5.10 -3.91 15.57
N PRO A 86 -5.31 -3.05 14.57
CA PRO A 86 -6.16 -1.87 14.75
C PRO A 86 -7.60 -2.24 15.11
N SER A 87 -8.33 -1.29 15.71
CA SER A 87 -9.72 -1.46 16.17
C SER A 87 -10.73 -1.83 15.09
N TYR A 88 -10.43 -1.58 13.82
CA TYR A 88 -11.30 -2.00 12.70
C TYR A 88 -11.19 -3.50 12.38
N CYS A 89 -10.22 -4.21 12.96
CA CYS A 89 -10.01 -5.64 12.75
C CYS A 89 -10.70 -6.47 13.83
N ASN A 90 -11.50 -7.45 13.40
CA ASN A 90 -12.01 -8.52 14.25
C ASN A 90 -11.23 -9.79 13.93
N VAL A 91 -10.78 -10.52 14.96
CA VAL A 91 -9.97 -11.73 14.79
C VAL A 91 -10.82 -12.96 15.09
N TRP A 92 -10.76 -13.94 14.20
CA TRP A 92 -11.34 -15.27 14.40
C TRP A 92 -10.22 -16.30 14.33
N PHE A 93 -9.99 -17.01 15.44
CA PHE A 93 -9.05 -18.11 15.50
C PHE A 93 -9.67 -19.44 15.03
N THR A 94 -8.92 -20.17 14.22
CA THR A 94 -9.25 -21.52 13.74
C THR A 94 -8.16 -22.50 14.15
N GLU A 95 -8.46 -23.79 14.11
CA GLU A 95 -7.45 -24.83 14.26
C GLU A 95 -6.39 -24.74 13.15
N GLU A 96 -5.19 -25.27 13.43
CA GLU A 96 -4.08 -25.23 12.48
C GLU A 96 -4.39 -26.13 11.26
N PHE A 97 -4.05 -25.64 10.07
CA PHE A 97 -4.23 -26.41 8.84
C PHE A 97 -3.38 -27.70 8.85
N SER A 98 -4.01 -28.86 8.69
CA SER A 98 -3.33 -30.15 8.58
C SER A 98 -3.51 -30.75 7.19
N ALA A 99 -2.42 -30.75 6.41
CA ALA A 99 -2.41 -31.38 5.08
C ALA A 99 -2.72 -32.88 5.15
N LYS A 100 -2.27 -33.56 6.22
CA LYS A 100 -2.56 -34.97 6.47
C LYS A 100 -4.06 -35.21 6.67
N ALA A 101 -4.70 -34.44 7.55
CA ALA A 101 -6.14 -34.57 7.80
C ALA A 101 -6.97 -34.28 6.54
N VAL A 102 -6.56 -33.29 5.74
CA VAL A 102 -7.21 -32.99 4.45
C VAL A 102 -7.03 -34.14 3.46
N LEU A 103 -5.84 -34.71 3.35
CA LEU A 103 -5.60 -35.85 2.46
C LEU A 103 -6.41 -37.08 2.89
N GLU A 104 -6.42 -37.41 4.18
CA GLU A 104 -7.21 -38.49 4.75
C GLU A 104 -8.71 -38.28 4.44
N TYR A 105 -9.23 -37.07 4.61
CA TYR A 105 -10.61 -36.72 4.26
C TYR A 105 -10.91 -36.85 2.76
N ILE A 106 -9.98 -36.49 1.87
CA ILE A 106 -10.18 -36.58 0.42
C ILE A 106 -10.19 -38.03 -0.06
N VAL A 107 -9.28 -38.85 0.48
CA VAL A 107 -9.06 -40.25 0.08
C VAL A 107 -10.16 -41.17 0.62
N ASP A 108 -10.75 -40.86 1.79
CA ASP A 108 -11.86 -41.61 2.34
C ASP A 108 -13.13 -41.48 1.47
N THR A 109 -13.45 -42.52 0.70
CA THR A 109 -14.63 -42.58 -0.18
C THR A 109 -15.92 -42.90 0.55
N ASP A 110 -15.86 -43.48 1.74
CA ASP A 110 -17.01 -43.97 2.50
C ASP A 110 -17.58 -42.89 3.45
N SER A 111 -16.77 -41.90 3.82
CA SER A 111 -17.18 -40.74 4.63
C SER A 111 -18.10 -39.72 3.91
N LYS A 112 -18.36 -39.90 2.62
CA LYS A 112 -18.93 -38.86 1.74
C LYS A 112 -20.46 -38.84 1.74
N LYS A 113 -21.08 -38.36 2.83
CA LYS A 113 -22.41 -37.72 2.72
C LYS A 113 -22.22 -36.23 2.46
N LEU A 114 -22.26 -35.84 1.17
CA LEU A 114 -22.28 -34.43 0.79
C LEU A 114 -23.52 -33.76 1.40
N LEU A 115 -23.29 -32.91 2.39
CA LEU A 115 -24.36 -32.10 2.96
C LEU A 115 -24.83 -31.09 1.89
N PRO A 116 -26.13 -30.79 1.83
CA PRO A 116 -26.64 -29.73 0.95
C PRO A 116 -25.89 -28.42 1.20
N LYS A 117 -25.51 -27.74 0.12
CA LYS A 117 -24.83 -26.43 0.20
C LYS A 117 -25.71 -25.45 0.97
N LYS A 118 -25.29 -25.09 2.18
CA LYS A 118 -25.98 -24.07 2.98
C LYS A 118 -25.82 -22.71 2.29
N ARG A 119 -26.94 -22.01 2.09
CA ARG A 119 -26.98 -20.61 1.63
C ARG A 119 -27.46 -19.75 2.79
N PRO A 120 -26.58 -19.40 3.74
CA PRO A 120 -26.97 -18.59 4.88
C PRO A 120 -27.56 -17.27 4.38
N LYS A 121 -28.79 -16.97 4.82
CA LYS A 121 -29.45 -15.68 4.57
C LYS A 121 -29.46 -14.91 5.88
N SER A 122 -29.12 -13.63 5.81
CA SER A 122 -29.24 -12.73 6.95
C SER A 122 -29.91 -11.44 6.49
N PRO A 123 -30.91 -10.94 7.24
CA PRO A 123 -31.58 -9.69 6.89
C PRO A 123 -30.65 -8.48 7.02
N LYS A 124 -29.47 -8.63 7.65
CA LYS A 124 -28.46 -7.56 7.76
C LYS A 124 -27.62 -7.39 6.50
N MET A 125 -27.62 -8.36 5.60
CA MET A 125 -26.74 -8.36 4.42
C MET A 125 -27.39 -7.64 3.24
N ILE A 126 -26.56 -6.99 2.41
CA ILE A 126 -26.96 -6.47 1.11
C ILE A 126 -26.21 -7.20 -0.01
N GLU A 127 -26.85 -7.25 -1.18
CA GLU A 127 -26.25 -7.90 -2.35
C GLU A 127 -25.28 -6.98 -3.08
N ALA A 128 -24.24 -7.58 -3.69
CA ALA A 128 -23.16 -6.84 -4.34
C ALA A 128 -23.64 -5.93 -5.48
N HIS A 129 -24.72 -6.29 -6.18
CA HIS A 129 -25.26 -5.49 -7.29
C HIS A 129 -25.83 -4.13 -6.83
N THR A 130 -26.11 -3.97 -5.53
CA THR A 130 -26.61 -2.72 -4.94
C THR A 130 -25.50 -1.71 -4.63
N LEU A 131 -24.24 -2.13 -4.71
CA LEU A 131 -23.11 -1.30 -4.33
C LEU A 131 -22.79 -0.23 -5.37
N LYS A 132 -22.67 1.01 -4.91
CA LYS A 132 -22.18 2.13 -5.73
C LYS A 132 -20.69 2.34 -5.49
N LEU A 133 -19.91 2.03 -6.51
CA LEU A 133 -18.46 2.25 -6.52
C LEU A 133 -18.14 3.70 -6.90
N TYR A 134 -17.27 4.34 -6.12
CA TYR A 134 -16.72 5.65 -6.47
C TYR A 134 -15.47 5.46 -7.35
N PRO A 135 -15.37 6.19 -8.48
CA PRO A 135 -14.25 6.02 -9.40
C PRO A 135 -12.97 6.56 -8.78
N PHE A 136 -11.96 5.71 -8.64
CA PHE A 136 -10.63 6.11 -8.17
C PHE A 136 -9.60 6.04 -9.29
N ARG A 137 -9.09 7.20 -9.72
CA ARG A 137 -8.10 7.33 -10.81
C ARG A 137 -6.68 7.33 -10.23
N TYR A 138 -6.10 6.14 -10.07
CA TYR A 138 -4.81 5.95 -9.42
C TYR A 138 -3.68 6.89 -9.92
N TYR A 139 -3.34 6.86 -11.21
CA TYR A 139 -2.24 7.67 -11.73
C TYR A 139 -2.54 9.18 -11.76
N ASN A 140 -3.79 9.56 -12.00
CA ASN A 140 -4.20 10.97 -11.92
C ASN A 140 -4.08 11.50 -10.48
N THR A 141 -4.41 10.66 -9.49
CA THR A 141 -4.36 11.05 -8.08
C THR A 141 -2.92 11.23 -7.63
N ILE A 142 -2.00 10.31 -7.95
CA ILE A 142 -0.59 10.48 -7.58
C ILE A 142 0.05 11.69 -8.29
N SER A 143 -0.29 11.93 -9.56
CA SER A 143 0.13 13.16 -10.27
C SER A 143 -0.39 14.43 -9.61
N TRP A 144 -1.67 14.45 -9.21
CA TRP A 144 -2.25 15.58 -8.50
C TRP A 144 -1.56 15.82 -7.16
N ILE A 145 -1.31 14.77 -6.37
CA ILE A 145 -0.60 14.87 -5.09
C ILE A 145 0.81 15.43 -5.29
N THR A 146 1.59 14.88 -6.23
CA THR A 146 2.94 15.38 -6.53
C THR A 146 2.92 16.85 -6.95
N LYS A 147 1.96 17.27 -7.78
CA LYS A 147 1.80 18.68 -8.17
C LYS A 147 1.45 19.56 -6.98
N SER A 148 0.48 19.15 -6.17
CA SER A 148 0.01 19.92 -5.03
C SER A 148 1.06 20.05 -3.92
N LEU A 149 1.82 18.99 -3.63
CA LEU A 149 2.94 19.03 -2.67
C LEU A 149 4.01 20.06 -3.05
N ARG A 150 4.12 20.38 -4.35
CA ARG A 150 5.13 21.27 -4.95
C ARG A 150 4.56 22.58 -5.48
N ALA A 151 3.28 22.86 -5.26
CA ALA A 151 2.61 24.00 -5.85
C ALA A 151 2.96 25.34 -5.18
N HIS A 152 3.44 25.31 -3.92
CA HIS A 152 3.69 26.52 -3.16
C HIS A 152 4.98 27.23 -3.61
N LYS A 153 4.89 28.53 -3.92
CA LYS A 153 6.04 29.31 -4.44
C LYS A 153 7.18 29.50 -3.44
N LYS A 154 6.88 29.44 -2.13
CA LYS A 154 7.88 29.69 -1.06
C LYS A 154 8.33 28.42 -0.33
N TYR A 155 7.55 27.34 -0.39
CA TYR A 155 7.82 26.15 0.42
C TYR A 155 8.16 25.00 -0.51
N ILE A 156 9.26 24.32 -0.19
CA ILE A 156 9.75 23.17 -0.95
C ILE A 156 8.82 21.94 -0.81
N LEU A 157 8.02 21.90 0.25
CA LEU A 157 7.03 20.87 0.52
C LEU A 157 5.85 21.50 1.25
N ASP A 158 4.64 21.39 0.69
CA ASP A 158 3.42 21.84 1.34
C ASP A 158 2.98 20.84 2.43
N MET A 159 3.42 21.09 3.66
CA MET A 159 3.10 20.26 4.82
C MET A 159 1.62 20.29 5.19
N ASN A 160 0.92 21.41 4.99
CA ASN A 160 -0.50 21.50 5.29
C ASN A 160 -1.31 20.59 4.36
N PHE A 161 -0.96 20.60 3.07
CA PHE A 161 -1.53 19.68 2.10
C PHE A 161 -1.20 18.22 2.45
N LEU A 162 0.08 17.91 2.70
CA LEU A 162 0.55 16.56 3.06
C LEU A 162 -0.21 15.99 4.26
N MET A 163 -0.41 16.81 5.29
CA MET A 163 -1.01 16.39 6.56
C MET A 163 -2.55 16.47 6.57
N SER A 164 -3.17 16.93 5.49
CA SER A 164 -4.63 16.89 5.39
C SER A 164 -5.16 15.44 5.44
N GLU A 165 -6.29 15.22 6.11
CA GLU A 165 -6.89 13.89 6.30
C GLU A 165 -7.05 13.13 4.97
N LYS A 166 -7.51 13.84 3.93
CA LYS A 166 -7.68 13.30 2.58
C LYS A 166 -6.35 12.78 2.00
N VAL A 167 -5.27 13.55 2.15
CA VAL A 167 -3.96 13.19 1.61
C VAL A 167 -3.31 12.10 2.43
N GLN A 168 -3.48 12.10 3.75
CA GLN A 168 -3.02 11.00 4.62
C GLN A 168 -3.70 9.67 4.28
N ARG A 169 -4.99 9.67 3.96
CA ARG A 169 -5.69 8.47 3.48
C ARG A 169 -5.11 7.95 2.17
N TYR A 170 -4.75 8.83 1.24
CA TYR A 170 -4.00 8.41 0.06
C TYR A 170 -2.59 7.92 0.43
N HIS A 171 -1.93 8.54 1.40
CA HIS A 171 -0.59 8.13 1.80
C HIS A 171 -0.59 6.71 2.37
N ASP A 172 -1.62 6.35 3.12
CA ASP A 172 -1.84 5.00 3.63
C ASP A 172 -2.09 3.96 2.51
N LEU A 173 -2.64 4.40 1.38
CA LEU A 173 -2.82 3.54 0.20
C LEU A 173 -1.51 3.38 -0.60
N TYR A 174 -0.88 4.49 -0.98
CA TYR A 174 0.31 4.49 -1.83
C TYR A 174 1.58 4.09 -1.07
N ASN A 175 1.59 4.28 0.25
CA ASN A 175 2.74 4.32 1.17
C ASN A 175 3.77 5.40 0.89
N LYS A 176 3.78 5.99 -0.30
CA LYS A 176 4.79 6.94 -0.72
C LYS A 176 4.23 7.97 -1.67
N PHE A 177 4.78 9.19 -1.60
CA PHE A 177 4.53 10.25 -2.55
C PHE A 177 5.84 10.76 -3.13
N TYR A 178 5.84 10.98 -4.43
CA TYR A 178 7.00 11.52 -5.14
C TYR A 178 6.97 13.04 -5.07
N ILE A 179 8.11 13.64 -4.80
CA ILE A 179 8.22 15.08 -4.52
C ILE A 179 9.20 15.81 -5.44
N GLY A 180 10.08 15.09 -6.14
CA GLY A 180 11.00 15.68 -7.09
C GLY A 180 12.02 14.68 -7.61
N TYR A 181 13.07 15.18 -8.26
CA TYR A 181 14.25 14.40 -8.59
C TYR A 181 15.51 15.22 -8.28
N ILE A 182 16.62 14.54 -8.07
CA ILE A 182 17.96 15.11 -7.96
C ILE A 182 18.87 14.43 -8.97
N ASP A 183 19.87 15.13 -9.46
CA ASP A 183 20.86 14.53 -10.37
C ASP A 183 21.76 13.57 -9.59
N ALA A 184 22.11 12.44 -10.20
CA ALA A 184 22.90 11.41 -9.54
C ALA A 184 24.24 11.96 -9.02
N VAL A 185 24.86 12.91 -9.71
CA VAL A 185 26.12 13.53 -9.27
C VAL A 185 26.03 14.20 -7.90
N GLU A 186 24.89 14.81 -7.55
CA GLU A 186 24.75 15.53 -6.29
C GLU A 186 24.62 14.58 -5.09
N ILE A 187 24.07 13.38 -5.31
CA ILE A 187 23.71 12.43 -4.24
C ILE A 187 24.51 11.11 -4.30
N ARG A 188 25.46 10.99 -5.23
CA ARG A 188 26.22 9.75 -5.50
C ARG A 188 26.91 9.23 -4.26
N ASP A 189 27.63 10.12 -3.56
CA ASP A 189 28.41 9.74 -2.37
C ASP A 189 27.49 9.39 -1.20
N GLU A 190 26.42 10.17 -1.00
CA GLU A 190 25.44 9.96 0.08
C GLU A 190 24.67 8.64 -0.06
N LEU A 191 24.44 8.16 -1.29
CA LEU A 191 23.72 6.90 -1.54
C LEU A 191 24.63 5.74 -1.99
N ALA A 192 25.94 5.97 -2.05
CA ALA A 192 26.92 5.04 -2.63
C ALA A 192 26.43 4.51 -4.01
N LEU A 193 26.05 5.43 -4.90
CA LEU A 193 25.58 5.06 -6.23
C LEU A 193 26.74 4.49 -7.06
N ASP A 194 26.40 3.54 -7.93
CA ASP A 194 27.35 2.93 -8.87
C ASP A 194 27.94 4.00 -9.81
N SER A 195 29.25 3.94 -10.07
CA SER A 195 29.94 4.87 -10.98
C SER A 195 29.40 4.81 -12.42
N ASN A 196 28.70 3.74 -12.78
CA ASN A 196 28.04 3.59 -14.08
C ASN A 196 26.84 4.52 -14.29
N TYR A 197 26.30 5.15 -13.23
CA TYR A 197 25.26 6.16 -13.39
C TYR A 197 25.86 7.46 -13.90
N LYS A 198 25.36 7.95 -15.04
CA LYS A 198 25.69 9.28 -15.56
C LYS A 198 25.36 10.35 -14.53
N ASP A 199 26.11 11.45 -14.54
CA ASP A 199 25.95 12.56 -13.60
C ASP A 199 24.54 13.16 -13.63
N ASP A 200 23.97 13.30 -14.83
CA ASP A 200 22.62 13.82 -15.08
C ASP A 200 21.51 12.77 -14.92
N HIS A 201 21.83 11.57 -14.46
CA HIS A 201 20.84 10.52 -14.26
C HIS A 201 19.87 10.92 -13.14
N ARG A 202 18.57 10.97 -13.43
CA ARG A 202 17.55 11.38 -12.45
C ARG A 202 17.38 10.34 -11.35
N VAL A 203 17.65 10.74 -10.11
CA VAL A 203 17.29 10.03 -8.89
C VAL A 203 15.96 10.58 -8.41
N VAL A 204 14.89 9.80 -8.54
CA VAL A 204 13.54 10.23 -8.15
C VAL A 204 13.43 10.19 -6.62
N VAL A 205 13.03 11.31 -6.03
CA VAL A 205 12.90 11.48 -4.58
C VAL A 205 11.44 11.32 -4.16
N ALA A 206 11.21 10.52 -3.13
CA ALA A 206 9.90 10.31 -2.54
C ALA A 206 9.95 10.43 -1.02
N ILE A 207 8.79 10.75 -0.45
CA ILE A 207 8.51 10.59 0.97
C ILE A 207 7.74 9.28 1.16
N GLU A 208 8.14 8.45 2.11
CA GLU A 208 7.52 7.17 2.43
C GLU A 208 7.03 7.16 3.89
N LYS A 209 5.78 6.79 4.09
CA LYS A 209 5.17 6.63 5.40
C LYS A 209 5.48 5.24 5.96
N LYS A 210 6.29 5.20 7.01
CA LYS A 210 6.62 3.98 7.76
C LYS A 210 5.42 3.46 8.54
N HIS A 211 5.60 2.26 9.10
CA HIS A 211 4.58 1.66 9.96
C HIS A 211 4.33 2.45 11.24
N SER A 212 5.38 3.08 11.77
CA SER A 212 5.39 3.99 12.92
C SER A 212 4.71 5.34 12.64
N GLU A 213 4.06 5.51 11.49
CA GLU A 213 3.53 6.79 10.99
C GLU A 213 4.60 7.84 10.62
N GLU A 214 5.86 7.62 11.00
CA GLU A 214 7.01 8.42 10.56
C GLU A 214 7.07 8.51 9.03
N ILE A 215 7.26 9.73 8.50
CA ILE A 215 7.44 9.97 7.07
C ILE A 215 8.93 10.25 6.81
N VAL A 216 9.56 9.46 5.94
CA VAL A 216 11.00 9.53 5.65
C VAL A 216 11.29 9.73 4.16
N LEU A 217 12.47 10.25 3.84
CA LEU A 217 12.94 10.34 2.46
C LEU A 217 13.43 9.00 1.94
N THR A 218 13.12 8.73 0.68
CA THR A 218 13.54 7.54 -0.08
C THR A 218 13.86 7.93 -1.51
N TYR A 219 14.73 7.15 -2.15
CA TYR A 219 15.30 7.48 -3.45
C TYR A 219 15.16 6.31 -4.43
N TYR A 220 14.76 6.62 -5.64
CA TYR A 220 14.44 5.66 -6.68
C TYR A 220 15.34 5.90 -7.89
N VAL A 221 16.16 4.91 -8.23
CA VAL A 221 17.10 5.00 -9.36
C VAL A 221 16.71 3.97 -10.42
N GLN A 222 16.27 4.46 -11.59
CA GLN A 222 15.76 3.62 -12.67
C GLN A 222 16.84 3.43 -13.75
N GLN A 223 17.53 2.29 -13.71
CA GLN A 223 18.53 1.93 -14.72
C GLN A 223 17.89 1.59 -16.08
N ALA A 224 16.73 0.91 -16.06
CA ALA A 224 16.00 0.52 -17.26
C ALA A 224 14.51 0.37 -16.95
N ARG A 225 13.67 0.19 -17.99
CA ARG A 225 12.20 0.14 -17.86
C ARG A 225 11.68 -0.83 -16.78
N LYS A 226 12.38 -1.94 -16.54
CA LYS A 226 12.04 -2.96 -15.53
C LYS A 226 13.10 -3.09 -14.42
N ASN A 227 14.09 -2.20 -14.39
CA ASN A 227 15.19 -2.27 -13.43
C ASN A 227 15.21 -0.99 -12.59
N LEU A 228 14.71 -1.12 -11.36
CA LEU A 228 14.56 -0.04 -10.41
C LEU A 228 15.13 -0.46 -9.07
N TYR A 229 15.95 0.42 -8.49
CA TYR A 229 16.46 0.27 -7.14
C TYR A 229 15.85 1.35 -6.25
N LEU A 230 15.43 0.92 -5.05
CA LEU A 230 15.14 1.80 -3.93
C LEU A 230 16.40 1.92 -3.06
N TYR A 231 16.72 3.14 -2.70
CA TYR A 231 17.69 3.47 -1.67
C TYR A 231 16.95 4.15 -0.52
N SER A 232 17.16 3.66 0.70
CA SER A 232 16.55 4.16 1.93
C SER A 232 17.54 4.05 3.09
N TYR A 233 17.25 4.69 4.22
CA TYR A 233 18.02 4.50 5.45
C TYR A 233 17.29 3.54 6.39
N ASP A 234 18.03 2.62 6.99
CA ASP A 234 17.52 1.83 8.12
C ASP A 234 17.49 2.67 9.40
N ASP A 235 17.02 2.06 10.50
CA ASP A 235 16.88 2.74 11.79
C ASP A 235 18.24 3.12 12.42
N ASN A 236 19.35 2.55 11.92
CA ASN A 236 20.72 2.91 12.32
C ASN A 236 21.33 3.99 11.40
N GLY A 237 20.57 4.52 10.43
CA GLY A 237 21.05 5.49 9.46
C GLY A 237 21.95 4.89 8.37
N LYS A 238 21.99 3.56 8.22
CA LYS A 238 22.74 2.89 7.16
C LYS A 238 21.91 2.81 5.88
N ILE A 239 22.56 3.01 4.75
CA ILE A 239 21.94 2.91 3.42
C ILE A 239 21.56 1.45 3.15
N VAL A 240 20.31 1.24 2.75
CA VAL A 240 19.76 -0.02 2.28
C VAL A 240 19.40 0.14 0.81
N LYS A 241 19.92 -0.77 -0.01
CA LYS A 241 19.60 -0.86 -1.44
C LYS A 241 18.71 -2.09 -1.69
N GLU A 242 17.53 -1.86 -2.25
CA GLU A 242 16.56 -2.91 -2.56
C GLU A 242 16.21 -2.89 -4.05
N LYS A 243 16.35 -4.02 -4.74
CA LYS A 243 15.85 -4.18 -6.11
C LYS A 243 14.34 -4.37 -6.09
N LYS A 244 13.60 -3.51 -6.78
CA LYS A 244 12.13 -3.62 -6.86
C LYS A 244 11.68 -4.65 -7.89
N ASP A 245 10.51 -5.23 -7.64
CA ASP A 245 9.88 -6.19 -8.55
C ASP A 245 9.69 -5.56 -9.94
N PRO A 246 10.25 -6.14 -11.02
CA PRO A 246 10.11 -5.62 -12.39
C PRO A 246 8.66 -5.54 -12.89
N TYR A 247 7.74 -6.27 -12.25
CA TYR A 247 6.31 -6.26 -12.55
C TYR A 247 5.47 -5.52 -11.52
N GLY A 248 6.11 -5.01 -10.45
CA GLY A 248 5.45 -4.25 -9.40
C GLY A 248 4.93 -2.89 -9.87
N ILE A 249 3.90 -2.39 -9.20
CA ILE A 249 3.28 -1.09 -9.51
C ILE A 249 4.25 0.08 -9.36
N THR A 250 5.20 -0.01 -8.42
CA THR A 250 6.23 1.02 -8.19
C THR A 250 7.05 1.35 -9.44
N ILE A 251 7.36 0.35 -10.30
CA ILE A 251 8.06 0.58 -11.58
C ILE A 251 7.26 1.56 -12.45
N THR A 252 5.95 1.33 -12.55
CA THR A 252 5.06 2.13 -13.38
C THR A 252 4.78 3.49 -12.76
N GLU A 253 4.74 3.59 -11.42
CA GLU A 253 4.62 4.86 -10.71
C GLU A 253 5.84 5.75 -10.94
N VAL A 254 7.06 5.25 -10.72
CA VAL A 254 8.30 6.00 -10.94
C VAL A 254 8.39 6.45 -12.40
N TYR A 255 8.11 5.56 -13.36
CA TYR A 255 8.12 5.91 -14.77
C TYR A 255 7.09 7.02 -15.10
N HIS A 256 5.86 6.89 -14.58
CA HIS A 256 4.79 7.86 -14.80
C HIS A 256 5.13 9.23 -14.23
N ILE A 257 5.64 9.27 -13.00
CA ILE A 257 5.98 10.53 -12.32
C ILE A 257 7.25 11.15 -12.92
N SER A 258 8.29 10.37 -13.18
CA SER A 258 9.53 10.87 -13.79
C SER A 258 9.26 11.55 -15.14
N LYS A 259 8.34 11.00 -15.96
CA LYS A 259 7.91 11.62 -17.21
C LYS A 259 7.13 12.93 -17.02
N MET A 260 6.44 13.08 -15.89
CA MET A 260 5.67 14.28 -15.57
C MET A 260 6.56 15.42 -15.04
N MET A 261 7.69 15.09 -14.39
CA MET A 261 8.55 16.06 -13.73
C MET A 261 9.42 16.84 -14.73
N GLY A 262 9.17 18.15 -14.83
CA GLY A 262 10.07 19.13 -15.44
C GLY A 262 11.10 19.71 -14.45
N GLU A 263 11.85 20.72 -14.87
CA GLU A 263 12.92 21.35 -14.07
C GLU A 263 12.43 21.96 -12.74
N GLU A 264 11.16 22.34 -12.64
CA GLU A 264 10.55 22.84 -11.41
C GLU A 264 10.49 21.80 -10.26
N TYR A 265 10.70 20.53 -10.60
CA TYR A 265 10.79 19.41 -9.67
C TYR A 265 12.23 19.02 -9.33
N LYS A 266 13.23 19.69 -9.92
CA LYS A 266 14.62 19.47 -9.58
C LYS A 266 14.88 19.94 -8.15
N LEU A 267 15.46 19.05 -7.36
CA LEU A 267 15.87 19.26 -5.98
C LEU A 267 17.39 19.31 -5.93
N ASN A 268 17.91 20.01 -4.93
CA ASN A 268 19.31 19.95 -4.54
C ASN A 268 19.45 19.44 -3.09
N ILE A 269 20.69 19.22 -2.64
CA ILE A 269 20.98 18.74 -1.29
C ILE A 269 20.38 19.63 -0.18
N SER A 270 20.42 20.95 -0.36
CA SER A 270 19.81 21.89 0.60
C SER A 270 18.30 21.69 0.73
N ASN A 271 17.61 21.41 -0.39
CA ASN A 271 16.20 21.07 -0.38
C ASN A 271 15.93 19.78 0.39
N LEU A 272 16.74 18.73 0.18
CA LEU A 272 16.59 17.45 0.88
C LEU A 272 16.78 17.60 2.39
N HIS A 273 17.79 18.35 2.82
CA HIS A 273 17.98 18.66 4.24
C HIS A 273 16.80 19.42 4.84
N THR A 274 16.28 20.41 4.11
CA THR A 274 15.10 21.18 4.54
C THR A 274 13.88 20.27 4.70
N ILE A 275 13.62 19.40 3.71
CA ILE A 275 12.50 18.45 3.76
C ILE A 275 12.68 17.48 4.93
N LYS A 276 13.87 16.89 5.08
CA LYS A 276 14.16 15.96 6.18
C LYS A 276 13.90 16.60 7.54
N LYS A 277 14.34 17.84 7.74
CA LYS A 277 14.10 18.60 8.97
C LYS A 277 12.60 18.83 9.22
N LEU A 278 11.85 19.27 8.20
CA LEU A 278 10.39 19.48 8.31
C LEU A 278 9.65 18.19 8.71
N LEU A 279 10.06 17.03 8.18
CA LEU A 279 9.45 15.74 8.49
C LEU A 279 9.80 15.28 9.93
N GLN A 280 11.04 15.53 10.38
CA GLN A 280 11.49 15.18 11.74
C GLN A 280 10.82 16.02 12.82
N GLU A 281 10.78 17.35 12.65
CA GLU A 281 10.15 18.28 13.60
C GLU A 281 8.68 17.92 13.86
N ARG A 282 7.99 17.41 12.83
CA ARG A 282 6.59 17.00 12.97
C ARG A 282 6.42 15.70 13.75
N THR A 283 7.27 14.71 13.52
CA THR A 283 7.24 13.43 14.25
C THR A 283 7.44 13.64 15.75
N LEU A 284 8.18 14.68 16.14
CA LEU A 284 8.41 15.06 17.54
C LEU A 284 7.24 15.80 18.18
N THR A 285 6.33 16.40 17.40
CA THR A 285 5.17 17.14 17.94
C THR A 285 3.92 16.28 18.12
N GLU A 286 3.93 15.04 17.61
CA GLU A 286 2.81 14.09 17.70
C GLU A 286 3.05 12.93 18.70
N ASN A 287 4.24 12.88 19.32
CA ASN A 287 4.57 12.01 20.46
C ASN A 287 4.57 12.81 21.76
#